data_AF-A0A367YLL4-F1
#
_entry.id   AF-A0A367YLL4-F1
#
_cell.length_a   1.000
_cell.length_b   1.000
_cell.length_c   1.000
_cell.angle_alpha   90.00
_cell.angle_beta   90.00
_cell.angle_gamma   90.00
#
_symmetry.space_group_name_H-M   'P 1'
#
loop_
_entity.id
_entity.type
_entity.pdbx_description
1 polymer ?
#
loop_
_entity_poly.entity_id
_entity_poly.type
_entity_poly.pdbx_seq_one_letter_code
_entity_poly.pdbx_strand_id
1 'polypeptide(L)'
;MGPTLREQPVLSRLNDTQRELLVSSNETLSILTTFPTFTFDDQRPVTDSAGLAPSEVQLIYALLISFYSFNFSMEIFAYMKKRIVYRSYLFYKFLISQFHALLIGLVYALIPKAFRISTSETFGKLGFLVLWMLVYLFISAAAVINEVVVLVFLAIERKELIAPWMTFNIVSIVSCTFSPFVLMPGFYRYGYAMPMYNAYEALKVVFFNTWKGHLGRNIGVLVVWIVVDNVILIFITGWTTRRAKRIAHEERRKQDKS
;
A
#
# COMPACT_ATOMS: atom_id res chain seq x y z
N MET A 1 37.42 26.22 -15.05
CA MET A 1 36.66 25.49 -16.08
C MET A 1 37.63 24.51 -16.72
N GLY A 2 37.85 23.35 -16.08
CA GLY A 2 38.81 22.34 -16.56
C GLY A 2 38.10 21.36 -17.48
N PRO A 3 38.68 20.98 -18.63
CA PRO A 3 38.03 20.08 -19.56
C PRO A 3 37.86 18.71 -18.90
N THR A 4 36.63 18.23 -18.93
CA THR A 4 36.20 16.89 -18.55
C THR A 4 37.15 15.85 -19.13
N LEU A 5 37.82 15.09 -18.27
CA LEU A 5 38.49 13.83 -18.61
C LEU A 5 37.42 12.84 -19.07
N ARG A 6 36.98 12.97 -20.32
CA ARG A 6 36.21 11.94 -21.01
C ARG A 6 37.17 10.78 -21.16
N GLU A 7 36.95 9.69 -20.43
CA GLU A 7 37.76 8.48 -20.61
C GLU A 7 37.63 8.04 -22.07
N GLN A 8 38.67 8.31 -22.85
CA GLN A 8 38.73 7.83 -24.22
C GLN A 8 38.75 6.30 -24.18
N PRO A 9 38.02 5.61 -25.08
CA PRO A 9 37.98 4.16 -25.09
C PRO A 9 39.40 3.63 -25.17
N VAL A 10 39.78 2.68 -24.30
CA VAL A 10 41.16 2.18 -24.14
C VAL A 10 41.81 1.81 -25.48
N LEU A 11 41.00 1.32 -26.43
CA LEU A 11 41.40 0.99 -27.81
C LEU A 11 42.01 2.17 -28.60
N SER A 12 41.60 3.40 -28.30
CA SER A 12 42.12 4.62 -28.94
C SER A 12 43.52 5.02 -28.46
N ARG A 13 43.99 4.45 -27.33
CA ARG A 13 45.32 4.70 -26.75
C ARG A 13 46.37 3.68 -27.20
N LEU A 14 45.97 2.67 -27.98
CA LEU A 14 46.83 1.59 -28.42
C LEU A 14 47.37 1.85 -29.83
N ASN A 15 48.64 1.51 -30.03
CA ASN A 15 49.30 1.52 -31.33
C ASN A 15 48.82 0.35 -32.21
N ASP A 16 48.94 0.44 -33.53
CA ASP A 16 48.35 -0.56 -34.43
C ASP A 16 48.88 -1.99 -34.21
N THR A 17 50.17 -2.12 -33.88
CA THR A 17 50.78 -3.39 -33.47
C THR A 17 50.19 -3.96 -32.18
N GLN A 18 49.82 -3.10 -31.23
CA GLN A 18 49.20 -3.52 -29.97
C GLN A 18 47.76 -3.95 -30.19
N ARG A 19 47.04 -3.33 -31.14
CA ARG A 19 45.68 -3.75 -31.51
C ARG A 19 45.68 -5.10 -32.22
N GLU A 20 46.65 -5.35 -33.08
CA GLU A 20 46.82 -6.65 -33.73
C GLU A 20 47.09 -7.76 -32.70
N LEU A 21 47.96 -7.50 -31.72
CA LEU A 21 48.23 -8.42 -30.61
C LEU A 21 46.98 -8.72 -29.77
N LEU A 22 46.06 -7.76 -29.60
CA LEU A 22 44.80 -7.99 -28.89
C LEU A 22 43.80 -8.85 -29.68
N VAL A 23 43.90 -8.92 -31.00
CA VAL A 23 43.04 -9.79 -31.83
C VAL A 23 43.67 -11.16 -32.02
N SER A 24 45.00 -11.24 -32.04
CA SER A 24 45.74 -12.49 -32.22
C SER A 24 45.89 -13.31 -30.94
N SER A 25 45.74 -12.70 -29.76
CA SER A 25 45.87 -13.42 -28.49
C SER A 25 44.57 -14.16 -28.12
N ASN A 26 44.69 -15.43 -27.77
CA ASN A 26 43.56 -16.30 -27.44
C ASN A 26 42.83 -15.86 -26.15
N GLU A 27 43.53 -15.18 -25.23
CA GLU A 27 42.96 -14.71 -23.97
C GLU A 27 42.05 -13.49 -24.17
N THR A 28 42.41 -12.58 -25.07
CA THR A 28 41.67 -11.34 -25.34
C THR A 28 40.54 -11.53 -26.34
N LEU A 29 40.60 -12.56 -27.19
CA LEU A 29 39.52 -12.90 -28.12
C LEU A 29 38.22 -13.21 -27.37
N SER A 30 38.31 -13.86 -26.21
CA SER A 30 37.15 -14.15 -25.36
C SER A 30 36.46 -12.88 -24.83
N ILE A 31 37.22 -11.82 -24.55
CA ILE A 31 36.69 -10.51 -24.10
C ILE A 31 35.94 -9.79 -25.23
N LEU A 32 36.40 -9.95 -26.48
CA LEU A 32 35.80 -9.34 -27.67
C LEU A 32 34.58 -10.10 -28.21
N THR A 33 34.52 -11.42 -27.96
CA THR A 33 33.50 -12.31 -28.53
C THR A 33 32.44 -12.77 -27.53
N THR A 34 32.74 -12.72 -26.22
CA THR A 34 31.78 -13.10 -25.17
C THR A 34 30.99 -11.88 -24.75
N PHE A 35 29.65 -11.99 -24.81
CA PHE A 35 28.80 -10.96 -24.24
C PHE A 35 29.04 -10.87 -22.72
N PRO A 36 29.03 -9.65 -22.14
CA PRO A 36 29.17 -9.51 -20.70
C PRO A 36 28.06 -10.29 -20.00
N THR A 37 28.46 -11.15 -19.05
CA THR A 37 27.54 -11.88 -18.19
C THR A 37 27.29 -11.08 -16.93
N PHE A 38 26.01 -10.89 -16.60
CA PHE A 38 25.61 -10.23 -15.36
C PHE A 38 25.53 -11.27 -14.25
N THR A 39 26.40 -11.18 -13.25
CA THR A 39 26.26 -11.93 -12.00
C THR A 39 25.42 -11.12 -11.03
N PHE A 40 24.24 -11.61 -10.70
CA PHE A 40 23.39 -11.03 -9.67
C PHE A 40 23.82 -11.56 -8.31
N ASP A 41 24.50 -10.74 -7.53
CA ASP A 41 24.83 -11.04 -6.14
C ASP A 41 23.82 -10.35 -5.21
N ASP A 42 23.00 -11.15 -4.53
CA ASP A 42 22.06 -10.64 -3.54
C ASP A 42 22.78 -10.52 -2.19
N GLN A 43 23.05 -9.28 -1.80
CA GLN A 43 23.70 -8.94 -0.53
C GLN A 43 22.83 -9.29 0.68
N ARG A 44 21.54 -9.60 0.49
CA ARG A 44 20.58 -10.00 1.54
C ARG A 44 19.62 -11.06 1.01
N PRO A 45 20.11 -12.29 0.78
CA PRO A 45 19.30 -13.35 0.23
C PRO A 45 18.13 -13.65 1.16
N VAL A 46 16.97 -13.86 0.58
CA VAL A 46 15.79 -14.31 1.30
C VAL A 46 16.09 -15.69 1.88
N THR A 47 16.16 -15.79 3.20
CA THR A 47 16.51 -17.04 3.92
C THR A 47 15.43 -18.10 3.81
N ASP A 48 14.18 -17.69 3.65
CA ASP A 48 13.02 -18.57 3.48
C ASP A 48 12.14 -18.06 2.34
N SER A 49 12.01 -18.85 1.27
CA SER A 49 11.19 -18.49 0.09
C SER A 49 9.72 -18.26 0.44
N ALA A 50 9.24 -18.81 1.57
CA ALA A 50 7.91 -18.53 2.09
C ALA A 50 7.72 -17.07 2.56
N GLY A 51 8.82 -16.35 2.83
CA GLY A 51 8.84 -14.95 3.28
C GLY A 51 8.39 -13.92 2.24
N LEU A 52 8.39 -14.27 0.95
CA LEU A 52 7.91 -13.37 -0.13
C LEU A 52 6.38 -13.23 -0.13
N ALA A 53 5.66 -14.30 0.21
CA ALA A 53 4.20 -14.30 0.25
C ALA A 53 3.64 -13.25 1.25
N PRO A 54 4.09 -13.17 2.51
CA PRO A 54 3.58 -12.19 3.45
C PRO A 54 4.03 -10.75 3.17
N SER A 55 5.07 -10.52 2.35
CA SER A 55 5.47 -9.14 2.03
C SER A 55 4.52 -8.45 1.05
N GLU A 56 3.97 -9.17 0.06
CA GLU A 56 3.15 -8.58 -1.01
C GLU A 56 1.71 -9.10 -0.99
N VAL A 57 1.55 -10.42 -1.05
CA VAL A 57 0.25 -11.07 -1.20
C VAL A 57 -0.63 -10.83 0.03
N GLN A 58 -0.04 -10.81 1.23
CA GLN A 58 -0.76 -10.49 2.46
C GLN A 58 -1.39 -9.10 2.43
N LEU A 59 -0.72 -8.09 1.86
CA LEU A 59 -1.27 -6.75 1.79
C LEU A 59 -2.44 -6.66 0.80
N ILE A 60 -2.42 -7.43 -0.28
CA ILE A 60 -3.55 -7.51 -1.23
C ILE A 60 -4.77 -8.10 -0.53
N TYR A 61 -4.60 -9.18 0.23
CA TYR A 61 -5.69 -9.77 1.02
C TYR A 61 -6.15 -8.84 2.15
N ALA A 62 -5.24 -8.12 2.80
CA ALA A 62 -5.56 -7.10 3.79
C ALA A 62 -6.40 -5.95 3.21
N LEU A 63 -6.13 -5.56 1.95
CA LEU A 63 -6.96 -4.59 1.23
C LEU A 63 -8.37 -5.15 0.97
N LEU A 64 -8.47 -6.39 0.47
CA LEU A 64 -9.75 -7.05 0.21
C LEU A 64 -10.60 -7.19 1.48
N ILE A 65 -10.01 -7.65 2.58
CA ILE A 65 -10.75 -7.82 3.83
C ILE A 65 -11.20 -6.48 4.41
N SER A 66 -10.43 -5.39 4.21
CA SER A 66 -10.85 -4.05 4.65
C SER A 66 -12.16 -3.61 3.99
N PHE A 67 -12.33 -3.93 2.71
CA PHE A 67 -13.56 -3.65 1.97
C PHE A 67 -14.74 -4.50 2.48
N TYR A 68 -14.54 -5.81 2.60
CA TYR A 68 -15.61 -6.72 3.07
C TYR A 68 -16.04 -6.40 4.51
N SER A 69 -15.06 -6.13 5.38
CA SER A 69 -15.30 -5.72 6.78
C SER A 69 -16.25 -4.54 6.89
N PHE A 70 -16.03 -3.49 6.07
CA PHE A 70 -16.91 -2.34 6.05
C PHE A 70 -18.32 -2.72 5.58
N ASN A 71 -18.44 -3.50 4.50
CA ASN A 71 -19.73 -3.92 3.96
C ASN A 71 -20.56 -4.71 4.97
N PHE A 72 -19.94 -5.63 5.72
CA PHE A 72 -20.62 -6.38 6.79
C PHE A 72 -21.04 -5.50 7.97
N SER A 73 -20.31 -4.41 8.24
CA SER A 73 -20.60 -3.52 9.36
C SER A 73 -21.66 -2.45 9.03
N MET A 74 -22.05 -2.29 7.75
CA MET A 74 -22.97 -1.23 7.31
C MET A 74 -24.33 -1.28 8.01
N GLU A 75 -24.91 -2.47 8.16
CA GLU A 75 -26.23 -2.64 8.81
C GLU A 75 -26.17 -2.28 10.29
N ILE A 76 -25.10 -2.68 10.97
CA ILE A 76 -24.87 -2.38 12.39
C ILE A 76 -24.75 -0.86 12.58
N PHE A 77 -23.98 -0.18 11.71
CA PHE A 77 -23.86 1.27 11.75
C PHE A 77 -25.18 1.98 11.44
N ALA A 78 -25.95 1.49 10.46
CA ALA A 78 -27.26 2.05 10.14
C ALA A 78 -28.26 1.89 11.30
N TYR A 79 -28.24 0.74 11.98
CA TYR A 79 -29.05 0.51 13.18
C TYR A 79 -28.63 1.44 14.33
N MET A 80 -27.34 1.54 14.60
CA MET A 80 -26.82 2.35 15.70
C MET A 80 -27.05 3.85 15.48
N LYS A 81 -26.96 4.31 14.23
CA LYS A 81 -27.23 5.70 13.84
C LYS A 81 -28.63 6.17 14.23
N LYS A 82 -29.61 5.26 14.30
CA LYS A 82 -31.00 5.58 14.71
C LYS A 82 -31.15 5.73 16.22
N ARG A 83 -30.28 5.10 17.02
CA ARG A 83 -30.38 5.07 18.50
C ARG A 83 -29.49 6.08 19.21
N ILE A 84 -28.44 6.58 18.56
CA ILE A 84 -27.41 7.42 19.19
C ILE A 84 -27.40 8.84 18.59
N VAL A 85 -27.10 9.82 19.44
CA VAL A 85 -26.88 11.22 19.02
C VAL A 85 -25.70 11.32 18.06
N TYR A 86 -25.79 12.19 17.05
CA TYR A 86 -24.83 12.27 15.94
C TYR A 86 -23.34 12.33 16.37
N ARG A 87 -22.99 13.15 17.38
CA ARG A 87 -21.60 13.26 17.85
C ARG A 87 -21.08 11.96 18.47
N SER A 88 -21.89 11.35 19.34
CA SER A 88 -21.55 10.06 19.96
C SER A 88 -21.53 8.92 18.94
N TYR A 89 -22.37 8.98 17.90
CA TYR A 89 -22.34 8.03 16.79
C TYR A 89 -21.03 8.10 16.01
N LEU A 90 -20.53 9.31 15.68
CA LEU A 90 -19.25 9.46 14.99
C LEU A 90 -18.09 8.90 15.81
N PHE A 91 -18.05 9.19 17.12
CA PHE A 91 -17.01 8.67 18.00
C PHE A 91 -17.11 7.14 18.16
N TYR A 92 -18.31 6.61 18.39
CA TYR A 92 -18.57 5.16 18.44
C TYR A 92 -18.07 4.46 17.17
N LYS A 93 -18.44 5.01 16.02
CA LYS A 93 -18.10 4.44 14.71
C LYS A 93 -16.59 4.46 14.46
N PHE A 94 -15.91 5.57 14.77
CA PHE A 94 -14.45 5.64 14.71
C PHE A 94 -13.82 4.56 15.59
N LEU A 95 -14.21 4.50 16.87
CA LEU A 95 -13.62 3.58 17.84
C LEU A 95 -13.82 2.11 17.43
N ILE A 96 -15.04 1.73 17.01
CA ILE A 96 -15.34 0.36 16.57
C ILE A 96 -14.59 0.02 15.28
N SER A 97 -14.50 0.94 14.33
CA SER A 97 -13.74 0.73 13.08
C SER A 97 -12.25 0.51 13.37
N GLN A 98 -11.63 1.34 14.21
CA GLN A 98 -10.24 1.18 14.60
C GLN A 98 -10.00 -0.11 15.39
N PHE A 99 -10.89 -0.45 16.34
CA PHE A 99 -10.80 -1.68 17.10
C PHE A 99 -10.93 -2.92 16.21
N HIS A 100 -11.85 -2.88 15.24
CA HIS A 100 -12.00 -3.95 14.26
C HIS A 100 -10.74 -4.10 13.39
N ALA A 101 -10.20 -3.01 12.86
CA ALA A 101 -8.95 -3.02 12.10
C ALA A 101 -7.77 -3.56 12.93
N LEU A 102 -7.71 -3.25 14.22
CA LEU A 102 -6.68 -3.73 15.15
C LEU A 102 -6.74 -5.25 15.31
N LEU A 103 -7.95 -5.81 15.48
CA LEU A 103 -8.16 -7.27 15.60
C LEU A 103 -7.88 -8.00 14.29
N ILE A 104 -8.36 -7.50 13.15
CA ILE A 104 -8.05 -8.11 11.84
C ILE A 104 -6.56 -8.02 11.55
N GLY A 105 -5.91 -6.89 11.87
CA GLY A 105 -4.47 -6.74 11.76
C GLY A 105 -3.71 -7.77 12.58
N LEU A 106 -4.22 -8.15 13.77
CA LEU A 106 -3.62 -9.19 14.60
C LEU A 106 -3.72 -10.56 13.93
N VAL A 107 -4.89 -10.91 13.39
CA VAL A 107 -5.09 -12.17 12.64
C VAL A 107 -4.11 -12.25 11.47
N TYR A 108 -3.98 -11.17 10.71
CA TYR A 108 -3.05 -11.11 9.58
C TYR A 108 -1.58 -11.19 10.01
N ALA A 109 -1.18 -10.56 11.11
CA ALA A 109 0.17 -10.64 11.63
C ALA A 109 0.51 -12.03 12.22
N LEU A 110 -0.49 -12.80 12.63
CA LEU A 110 -0.32 -14.18 13.06
C LEU A 110 -0.08 -15.15 11.89
N ILE A 111 -0.51 -14.81 10.66
CA ILE A 111 -0.31 -15.68 9.49
C ILE A 111 1.19 -15.93 9.22
N PRO A 112 2.06 -14.91 9.07
CA PRO A 112 3.51 -15.14 8.90
C PRO A 112 4.12 -15.94 10.05
N LYS A 113 3.64 -15.71 11.29
CA LYS A 113 4.10 -16.44 12.47
C LYS A 113 3.68 -17.91 12.44
N ALA A 114 2.49 -18.22 11.94
CA ALA A 114 2.01 -19.59 11.77
C ALA A 114 2.84 -20.35 10.73
N PHE A 115 3.28 -19.67 9.66
CA PHE A 115 4.21 -20.19 8.67
C PHE A 115 5.68 -20.22 9.15
N ARG A 116 5.94 -19.89 10.42
CA ARG A 116 7.28 -19.85 11.04
C ARG A 116 8.25 -18.88 10.37
N ILE A 117 7.73 -17.82 9.77
CA ILE A 117 8.54 -16.79 9.13
C ILE A 117 9.14 -15.90 10.22
N SER A 118 10.47 -15.71 10.16
CA SER A 118 11.16 -14.87 11.13
C SER A 118 10.71 -13.41 10.98
N THR A 119 10.26 -12.83 12.09
CA THR A 119 9.95 -11.39 12.19
C THR A 119 11.00 -10.65 13.01
N SER A 120 12.00 -11.36 13.53
CA SER A 120 12.98 -10.84 14.48
C SER A 120 14.22 -10.22 13.82
N GLU A 121 14.34 -10.32 12.50
CA GLU A 121 15.54 -9.90 11.74
C GLU A 121 15.93 -8.44 12.00
N THR A 122 14.95 -7.56 12.13
CA THR A 122 15.16 -6.11 12.14
C THR A 122 14.96 -5.47 13.50
N PHE A 123 13.96 -5.95 14.24
CA PHE A 123 13.47 -5.37 15.50
C PHE A 123 13.54 -6.36 16.66
N GLY A 124 14.21 -7.52 16.47
CA GLY A 124 14.34 -8.55 17.49
C GLY A 124 12.97 -9.00 18.03
N LYS A 125 12.86 -9.11 19.36
CA LYS A 125 11.66 -9.59 20.05
C LYS A 125 10.40 -8.76 19.76
N LEU A 126 10.56 -7.49 19.36
CA LEU A 126 9.45 -6.58 19.06
C LEU A 126 8.99 -6.64 17.60
N GLY A 127 9.65 -7.42 16.74
CA GLY A 127 9.32 -7.48 15.32
C GLY A 127 7.90 -7.91 15.01
N PHE A 128 7.34 -8.85 15.77
CA PHE A 128 5.93 -9.22 15.67
C PHE A 128 4.98 -8.06 16.01
N LEU A 129 5.29 -7.29 17.05
CA LEU A 129 4.48 -6.14 17.44
C LEU A 129 4.53 -5.04 16.37
N VAL A 130 5.72 -4.78 15.81
CA VAL A 130 5.88 -3.82 14.70
C VAL A 130 5.11 -4.28 13.46
N LEU A 131 5.22 -5.56 13.09
CA LEU A 131 4.45 -6.16 12.00
C LEU A 131 2.95 -5.95 12.20
N TRP A 132 2.45 -6.29 13.39
CA TRP A 132 1.04 -6.13 13.73
C TRP A 132 0.57 -4.69 13.59
N MET A 133 1.30 -3.74 14.16
CA MET A 133 0.94 -2.33 14.08
C MET A 133 1.00 -1.78 12.65
N LEU A 134 1.96 -2.22 11.82
CA LEU A 134 2.03 -1.81 10.42
C LEU A 134 0.87 -2.34 9.58
N VAL A 135 0.52 -3.62 9.76
CA VAL A 135 -0.64 -4.23 9.09
C VAL A 135 -1.93 -3.57 9.55
N TYR A 136 -2.07 -3.28 10.83
CA TYR A 136 -3.20 -2.52 11.38
C TYR A 136 -3.31 -1.14 10.73
N LEU A 137 -2.23 -0.37 10.67
CA LEU A 137 -2.23 0.97 10.07
C LEU A 137 -2.66 0.91 8.60
N PHE A 138 -2.18 -0.09 7.87
CA PHE A 138 -2.59 -0.30 6.48
C PHE A 138 -4.09 -0.63 6.35
N ILE A 139 -4.59 -1.60 7.11
CA ILE A 139 -6.00 -2.00 7.09
C ILE A 139 -6.89 -0.83 7.48
N SER A 140 -6.51 -0.07 8.51
CA SER A 140 -7.25 1.11 8.93
C SER A 140 -7.28 2.18 7.84
N ALA A 141 -6.14 2.51 7.23
CA ALA A 141 -6.09 3.49 6.14
C ALA A 141 -6.99 3.04 4.96
N ALA A 142 -6.86 1.78 4.52
CA ALA A 142 -7.67 1.23 3.43
C ALA A 142 -9.18 1.19 3.75
N ALA A 143 -9.54 0.84 5.00
CA ALA A 143 -10.94 0.76 5.41
C ALA A 143 -11.64 2.12 5.35
N VAL A 144 -10.98 3.19 5.81
CA VAL A 144 -11.61 4.53 5.84
C VAL A 144 -11.76 5.10 4.43
N ILE A 145 -10.79 4.87 3.52
CA ILE A 145 -10.91 5.22 2.09
C ILE A 145 -12.17 4.59 1.50
N ASN A 146 -12.34 3.28 1.70
CA ASN A 146 -13.49 2.54 1.18
C ASN A 146 -14.80 3.05 1.76
N GLU A 147 -14.82 3.31 3.06
CA GLU A 147 -15.99 3.80 3.75
C GLU A 147 -16.45 5.18 3.27
N VAL A 148 -15.52 6.12 3.05
CA VAL A 148 -15.82 7.45 2.51
C VAL A 148 -16.51 7.33 1.14
N VAL A 149 -15.94 6.55 0.23
CA VAL A 149 -16.44 6.46 -1.15
C VAL A 149 -17.77 5.71 -1.23
N VAL A 150 -17.90 4.58 -0.52
CA VAL A 150 -19.16 3.84 -0.49
C VAL A 150 -20.27 4.69 0.12
N LEU A 151 -19.99 5.46 1.18
CA LEU A 151 -20.98 6.35 1.78
C LEU A 151 -21.45 7.44 0.81
N VAL A 152 -20.56 7.96 -0.05
CA VAL A 152 -20.93 8.90 -1.12
C VAL A 152 -21.85 8.23 -2.15
N PHE A 153 -21.50 7.04 -2.63
CA PHE A 153 -22.31 6.30 -3.61
C PHE A 153 -23.70 5.94 -3.10
N LEU A 154 -23.80 5.51 -1.84
CA LEU A 154 -25.09 5.25 -1.20
C LEU A 154 -25.92 6.54 -1.08
N ALA A 155 -25.30 7.69 -0.81
CA ALA A 155 -26.00 8.96 -0.67
C ALA A 155 -26.53 9.54 -1.99
N ILE A 156 -25.90 9.20 -3.12
CA ILE A 156 -26.38 9.57 -4.46
C ILE A 156 -27.26 8.50 -5.11
N GLU A 157 -27.60 7.43 -4.37
CA GLU A 157 -28.42 6.31 -4.86
C GLU A 157 -27.83 5.62 -6.09
N ARG A 158 -26.51 5.41 -6.10
CA ARG A 158 -25.75 4.72 -7.17
C ARG A 158 -24.95 3.56 -6.62
N LYS A 159 -25.64 2.57 -6.03
CA LYS A 159 -25.02 1.39 -5.41
C LYS A 159 -24.22 0.53 -6.41
N GLU A 160 -24.59 0.57 -7.68
CA GLU A 160 -23.92 -0.11 -8.78
C GLU A 160 -22.47 0.34 -9.01
N LEU A 161 -22.08 1.54 -8.53
CA LEU A 161 -20.70 2.04 -8.64
C LEU A 161 -19.75 1.44 -7.59
N ILE A 162 -20.26 0.74 -6.58
CA ILE A 162 -19.45 0.14 -5.50
C ILE A 162 -18.49 -0.92 -6.07
N ALA A 163 -18.97 -1.81 -6.94
CA ALA A 163 -18.14 -2.88 -7.51
C ALA A 163 -17.05 -2.35 -8.47
N PRO A 164 -17.34 -1.46 -9.45
CA PRO A 164 -16.30 -0.81 -10.24
C PRO A 164 -15.26 -0.06 -9.40
N TRP A 165 -15.69 0.61 -8.32
CA TRP A 165 -14.78 1.28 -7.40
C TRP A 165 -13.84 0.30 -6.70
N MET A 166 -14.35 -0.83 -6.20
CA MET A 166 -13.52 -1.84 -5.54
C MET A 166 -12.40 -2.31 -6.48
N THR A 167 -12.73 -2.66 -7.72
CA THR A 167 -11.75 -3.08 -8.73
C THR A 167 -10.74 -1.96 -9.00
N PHE A 168 -11.20 -0.74 -9.20
CA PHE A 168 -10.32 0.42 -9.42
C PHE A 168 -9.39 0.69 -8.23
N ASN A 169 -9.91 0.64 -7.00
CA ASN A 169 -9.15 0.88 -5.78
C ASN A 169 -8.05 -0.18 -5.60
N ILE A 170 -8.37 -1.46 -5.81
CA ILE A 170 -7.38 -2.55 -5.74
C ILE A 170 -6.30 -2.36 -6.81
N VAL A 171 -6.69 -2.18 -8.07
CA VAL A 171 -5.73 -2.09 -9.17
C VAL A 171 -4.82 -0.86 -9.01
N SER A 172 -5.37 0.30 -8.66
CA SER A 172 -4.59 1.52 -8.45
C SER A 172 -3.56 1.33 -7.32
N ILE A 173 -4.00 0.80 -6.18
CA ILE A 173 -3.14 0.62 -5.01
C ILE A 173 -2.07 -0.46 -5.24
N VAL A 174 -2.42 -1.60 -5.83
CA VAL A 174 -1.48 -2.73 -6.10
C VAL A 174 -0.48 -2.40 -7.21
N SER A 175 -0.88 -1.62 -8.21
CA SER A 175 0.03 -1.27 -9.31
C SER A 175 1.30 -0.55 -8.85
N CYS A 176 1.26 0.10 -7.68
CA CYS A 176 2.38 0.82 -7.09
C CYS A 176 3.45 -0.07 -6.43
N THR A 177 3.21 -1.37 -6.26
CA THR A 177 4.12 -2.28 -5.55
C THR A 177 4.68 -3.40 -6.42
N PHE A 178 4.36 -3.42 -7.71
CA PHE A 178 4.77 -4.49 -8.63
C PHE A 178 6.28 -4.54 -8.89
N SER A 179 6.97 -3.41 -8.79
CA SER A 179 8.40 -3.30 -9.09
C SER A 179 9.00 -2.09 -8.38
N PRO A 180 10.33 -2.03 -8.14
CA PRO A 180 10.97 -0.83 -7.66
C PRO A 180 10.71 0.37 -8.59
N PHE A 181 10.41 1.54 -8.02
CA PHE A 181 10.08 2.75 -8.79
C PHE A 181 11.17 3.27 -9.73
N VAL A 182 12.42 2.81 -9.58
CA VAL A 182 13.52 3.13 -10.50
C VAL A 182 13.31 2.44 -11.85
N LEU A 183 12.63 1.28 -11.86
CA LEU A 183 12.35 0.49 -13.06
C LEU A 183 10.96 0.79 -13.65
N MET A 184 10.07 1.39 -12.86
CA MET A 184 8.72 1.71 -13.29
C MET A 184 8.64 3.04 -14.05
N PRO A 185 7.69 3.18 -15.01
CA PRO A 185 7.37 4.47 -15.60
C PRO A 185 7.05 5.52 -14.54
N GLY A 186 7.46 6.77 -14.80
CA GLY A 186 7.27 7.89 -13.87
C GLY A 186 5.81 8.12 -13.43
N PHE A 187 4.84 7.65 -14.22
CA PHE A 187 3.41 7.65 -13.87
C PHE A 187 3.14 7.00 -12.51
N TYR A 188 3.73 5.84 -12.18
CA TYR A 188 3.43 5.10 -10.95
C TYR A 188 3.98 5.74 -9.67
N ARG A 189 4.71 6.86 -9.78
CA ARG A 189 5.26 7.58 -8.62
C ARG A 189 4.18 8.19 -7.72
N TYR A 190 2.92 8.26 -8.14
CA TYR A 190 1.81 8.59 -7.22
C TYR A 190 1.75 7.61 -6.03
N GLY A 191 2.27 6.40 -6.21
CA GLY A 191 2.37 5.40 -5.16
C GLY A 191 3.14 5.86 -3.92
N TYR A 192 4.07 6.83 -4.02
CA TYR A 192 4.71 7.39 -2.83
C TYR A 192 3.72 7.95 -1.81
N ALA A 193 2.58 8.46 -2.27
CA ALA A 193 1.51 8.93 -1.41
C ALA A 193 0.55 7.81 -1.01
N MET A 194 0.51 6.66 -1.70
CA MET A 194 -0.50 5.63 -1.47
C MET A 194 -0.18 4.74 -0.25
N PRO A 195 -1.20 4.27 0.50
CA PRO A 195 -0.97 3.50 1.72
C PRO A 195 -0.24 2.17 1.46
N MET A 196 -0.54 1.47 0.36
CA MET A 196 0.06 0.17 0.06
C MET A 196 1.57 0.24 -0.17
N TYR A 197 2.05 1.19 -0.95
CA TYR A 197 3.49 1.34 -1.18
C TYR A 197 4.24 1.58 0.14
N ASN A 198 3.69 2.45 0.98
CA ASN A 198 4.30 2.78 2.27
C ASN A 198 4.26 1.58 3.24
N ALA A 199 3.17 0.81 3.26
CA ALA A 199 3.08 -0.43 4.02
C ALA A 199 4.06 -1.49 3.50
N TYR A 200 4.15 -1.67 2.19
CA TYR A 200 5.04 -2.63 1.53
C TYR A 200 6.52 -2.34 1.82
N GLU A 201 6.96 -1.09 1.65
CA GLU A 201 8.33 -0.69 2.00
C GLU A 201 8.62 -0.89 3.49
N ALA A 202 7.64 -0.63 4.38
CA ALA A 202 7.80 -0.88 5.81
C ALA A 202 7.87 -2.37 6.14
N LEU A 203 7.08 -3.23 5.48
CA LEU A 203 7.13 -4.68 5.66
C LEU A 203 8.45 -5.28 5.18
N LYS A 204 9.02 -4.79 4.07
CA LYS A 204 10.37 -5.21 3.63
C LYS A 204 11.42 -4.94 4.70
N VAL A 205 11.31 -3.82 5.40
CA VAL A 205 12.18 -3.52 6.53
C VAL A 205 11.96 -4.53 7.65
N VAL A 206 10.73 -4.92 7.98
CA VAL A 206 10.45 -5.92 9.03
C VAL A 206 11.01 -7.30 8.69
N PHE A 207 10.75 -7.80 7.48
CA PHE A 207 11.08 -9.18 7.10
C PHE A 207 12.53 -9.37 6.65
N PHE A 208 13.11 -8.39 5.94
CA PHE A 208 14.41 -8.55 5.27
C PHE A 208 15.49 -7.58 5.79
N ASN A 209 15.18 -6.83 6.85
CA ASN A 209 16.10 -5.84 7.45
C ASN A 209 16.64 -4.82 6.44
N THR A 210 15.83 -4.44 5.44
CA THR A 210 16.22 -3.46 4.42
C THR A 210 16.43 -2.05 5.00
N TRP A 211 16.73 -1.09 4.14
CA TRP A 211 17.02 0.29 4.52
C TRP A 211 15.92 0.95 5.37
N LYS A 212 16.28 1.37 6.59
CA LYS A 212 15.34 1.96 7.58
C LYS A 212 15.06 3.45 7.37
N GLY A 213 15.82 4.14 6.52
CA GLY A 213 15.77 5.61 6.43
C GLY A 213 14.42 6.19 6.00
N HIS A 214 13.56 5.40 5.35
CA HIS A 214 12.22 5.83 4.94
C HIS A 214 11.10 5.32 5.86
N LEU A 215 11.41 4.51 6.88
CA LEU A 215 10.39 3.85 7.71
C LEU A 215 9.48 4.86 8.42
N GLY A 216 10.06 5.92 9.00
CA GLY A 216 9.29 6.96 9.68
C GLY A 216 8.35 7.71 8.73
N ARG A 217 8.81 8.02 7.51
CA ARG A 217 7.98 8.64 6.45
C ARG A 217 6.82 7.72 6.09
N ASN A 218 7.09 6.43 5.89
CA ASN A 218 6.08 5.47 5.47
C ASN A 218 4.97 5.31 6.52
N ILE A 219 5.34 5.21 7.80
CA ILE A 219 4.38 5.20 8.91
C ILE A 219 3.60 6.51 8.96
N GLY A 220 4.28 7.65 8.80
CA GLY A 220 3.66 8.96 8.75
C GLY A 220 2.58 9.07 7.67
N VAL A 221 2.86 8.59 6.46
CA VAL A 221 1.88 8.59 5.35
C VAL A 221 0.66 7.75 5.69
N LEU A 222 0.83 6.55 6.27
CA LEU A 222 -0.29 5.72 6.71
C LEU A 222 -1.18 6.42 7.74
N VAL A 223 -0.56 7.06 8.74
CA VAL A 223 -1.28 7.83 9.77
C VAL A 223 -2.00 9.03 9.17
N VAL A 224 -1.38 9.73 8.20
CA VAL A 224 -2.00 10.86 7.50
C VAL A 224 -3.28 10.43 6.78
N TRP A 225 -3.28 9.28 6.08
CA TRP A 225 -4.51 8.76 5.46
C TRP A 225 -5.60 8.49 6.48
N ILE A 226 -5.27 7.81 7.59
CA ILE A 226 -6.25 7.54 8.66
C ILE A 226 -6.85 8.84 9.18
N VAL A 227 -6.04 9.85 9.47
CA VAL A 227 -6.51 11.11 10.04
C VAL A 227 -7.33 11.91 9.01
N VAL A 228 -6.80 12.10 7.81
CA VAL A 228 -7.43 12.91 6.75
C VAL A 228 -8.75 12.27 6.33
N ASP A 229 -8.79 10.96 6.11
CA ASP A 229 -10.02 10.30 5.68
C ASP A 229 -11.07 10.29 6.78
N ASN A 230 -10.69 10.16 8.06
CA ASN A 230 -11.65 10.28 9.15
C ASN A 230 -12.22 11.70 9.27
N VAL A 231 -11.41 12.73 9.00
CA VAL A 231 -11.89 14.11 8.93
C VAL A 231 -12.87 14.27 7.77
N ILE A 232 -12.53 13.78 6.58
CA ILE A 232 -13.43 13.77 5.41
C ILE A 232 -14.73 13.04 5.74
N LEU A 233 -14.64 11.89 6.40
CA LEU A 233 -15.77 11.05 6.78
C LEU A 233 -16.75 11.79 7.69
N ILE A 234 -16.28 12.64 8.61
CA ILE A 234 -17.14 13.49 9.44
C ILE A 234 -17.98 14.42 8.55
N PHE A 235 -17.34 15.11 7.59
CA PHE A 235 -18.02 16.02 6.67
C PHE A 235 -19.02 15.28 5.78
N ILE A 236 -18.61 14.16 5.18
CA ILE A 236 -19.49 13.34 4.33
C ILE A 236 -20.66 12.79 5.14
N THR A 237 -20.45 12.26 6.34
CA THR A 237 -21.55 11.75 7.20
C THR A 237 -22.53 12.85 7.58
N GLY A 238 -22.05 14.09 7.79
CA GLY A 238 -22.91 15.26 8.00
C GLY A 238 -23.74 15.60 6.78
N TRP A 239 -23.11 15.64 5.61
CA TRP A 239 -23.76 15.89 4.33
C TRP A 239 -24.82 14.83 4.00
N THR A 240 -24.50 13.54 4.10
CA THR A 240 -25.44 12.44 3.83
C THR A 240 -26.66 12.49 4.75
N THR A 241 -26.46 12.83 6.02
CA THR A 241 -27.56 12.97 7.00
C THR A 241 -28.47 14.16 6.67
N ARG A 242 -27.90 15.29 6.25
CA ARG A 242 -28.72 16.45 5.81
C ARG A 242 -29.48 16.14 4.53
N ARG A 243 -28.86 15.44 3.58
CA ARG A 243 -29.49 15.03 2.32
C ARG A 243 -30.65 14.06 2.56
N ALA A 244 -30.46 13.02 3.36
CA ALA A 244 -31.52 12.07 3.72
C ALA A 244 -32.74 12.76 4.35
N LYS A 245 -32.53 13.76 5.21
CA LYS A 245 -33.62 14.57 5.79
C LYS A 245 -34.38 15.39 4.76
N ARG A 246 -33.69 15.95 3.75
CA ARG A 246 -34.34 16.73 2.68
C ARG A 246 -35.23 15.84 1.81
N ILE A 247 -34.71 14.68 1.38
CA ILE A 247 -35.47 13.71 0.59
C ILE A 247 -36.72 13.24 1.36
N ALA A 248 -36.58 12.87 2.64
CA ALA A 248 -37.71 12.47 3.46
C ALA A 248 -38.76 13.58 3.64
N HIS A 249 -38.34 14.85 3.73
CA HIS A 249 -39.28 15.98 3.76
C HIS A 249 -40.00 16.21 2.43
N GLU A 250 -39.31 16.04 1.31
CA GLU A 250 -39.89 16.17 -0.03
C GLU A 250 -40.91 15.05 -0.32
N GLU A 251 -40.62 13.83 0.10
CA GLU A 251 -41.55 12.69 -0.01
C GLU A 251 -42.83 12.90 0.79
N ARG A 252 -42.71 13.38 2.05
CA ARG A 252 -43.89 13.73 2.87
C ARG A 252 -44.74 14.82 2.22
N ARG A 253 -44.11 15.87 1.68
CA ARG A 253 -44.83 16.96 0.98
C ARG A 253 -45.51 16.50 -0.30
N LYS A 254 -45.03 15.43 -0.95
CA LYS A 254 -45.70 14.83 -2.12
C LYS A 254 -46.90 13.98 -1.69
N GLN A 255 -46.78 13.26 -0.57
CA GLN A 255 -47.89 12.49 0.01
C GLN A 255 -49.03 13.39 0.49
N ASP A 256 -48.72 14.53 1.14
CA ASP A 256 -49.73 15.49 1.61
C ASP A 256 -50.48 16.23 0.47
N LYS A 257 -49.98 16.13 -0.77
CA LYS A 257 -50.56 16.77 -1.97
C LYS A 257 -51.33 15.81 -2.88
N SER A 258 -51.25 14.51 -2.61
CA SER A 258 -51.98 13.45 -3.32
C SER A 258 -53.24 13.05 -2.57
#